data_AF-A0AAW7GJQ7-F1
#
_entry.id   AF-A0AAW7GJQ7-F1
#
_cell.length_a   1.000
_cell.length_b   1.000
_cell.length_c   1.000
_cell.angle_alpha   90.00
_cell.angle_beta   90.00
_cell.angle_gamma   90.00
#
_symmetry.space_group_name_H-M   'P 1'
#
loop_
_entity.id
_entity.type
_entity.pdbx_description
1 polymer ?
#
loop_
_entity_poly.entity_id
_entity_poly.type
_entity_poly.pdbx_seq_one_letter_code
_entity_poly.pdbx_strand_id
1 'polypeptide(L)'
;MALSDHQKQVFSDFLSGDRLPFADIYEAISEQLLLLIFKARHLYTLADYRHWFEEQHRVLTALQAQSAKINEIFKSDNYVVGAEEEKEAPLMNALAFMNPLYDGFDKGNVSLKTWGEMNHPPEQRRGVYQHQITLREQFIRDDLFAILTSCQTGCPAIPTEMRQGYCHQDLSIAHSHGNLLLEKLDNYFSIDRVAILSETVFLLIADYRQKHSALPQWLAPFAEISGGLAFRGIRESYDYKTIKQHLEKQGCEPFIDSVIAQESEHDAQRILNVYIGVYATDIHHWLFDILQYLKTPQTTPYRWKFTTISPDKTQKDEEKKEHESIDWDREFCQITIDRHNLLELIQSNTLYDAVLTLADRLLHIYRPQAEQALQNKDNVASLTENEQKIHNSNSFLFPESNRRSYEENVGKVQIFEAWYQRNKVLLISKNIKRTEKITVAERIAGLKSYDLKMGIPSGSKMKVKDGVYDTAKNYSFVRLPDKLSKISLQRYHSKAKAIINTEIDTLLHAQQTKNAEFPFNGAAYAIKPLWAKCEYTLNTGNE
;
A
#
# COMPACT_ATOMS: atom_id res chain seq x y z
N MET A 1 -29.28 15.25 -20.06
CA MET A 1 -28.84 15.99 -21.27
C MET A 1 -27.90 15.08 -22.05
N ALA A 2 -27.84 15.21 -23.37
CA ALA A 2 -26.88 14.47 -24.18
C ALA A 2 -25.44 14.97 -23.89
N LEU A 3 -24.46 14.08 -24.02
CA LEU A 3 -23.05 14.40 -23.78
C LEU A 3 -22.57 15.51 -24.74
N SER A 4 -21.86 16.50 -24.20
CA SER A 4 -21.09 17.45 -25.01
C SER A 4 -19.88 16.77 -25.65
N ASP A 5 -19.36 17.32 -26.74
CA ASP A 5 -18.20 16.72 -27.44
C ASP A 5 -16.95 16.62 -26.55
N HIS A 6 -16.77 17.59 -25.63
CA HIS A 6 -15.72 17.51 -24.62
C HIS A 6 -15.90 16.31 -23.68
N GLN A 7 -17.13 16.05 -23.21
CA GLN A 7 -17.42 14.93 -22.33
C GLN A 7 -17.27 13.58 -23.04
N LYS A 8 -17.66 13.50 -24.31
CA LYS A 8 -17.43 12.31 -25.14
C LYS A 8 -15.95 12.00 -25.26
N GLN A 9 -15.14 13.03 -25.54
CA GLN A 9 -13.69 12.87 -25.64
C GLN A 9 -13.08 12.38 -24.31
N VAL A 10 -13.41 13.05 -23.20
CA VAL A 10 -12.89 12.66 -21.87
C VAL A 10 -13.29 11.23 -21.50
N PHE A 11 -14.55 10.86 -21.76
CA PHE A 11 -15.05 9.51 -21.51
C PHE A 11 -14.31 8.46 -22.36
N SER A 12 -14.17 8.73 -23.66
CA SER A 12 -13.44 7.88 -24.59
C SER A 12 -11.98 7.71 -24.15
N ASP A 13 -11.27 8.81 -23.87
CA ASP A 13 -9.85 8.79 -23.51
C ASP A 13 -9.59 7.92 -22.26
N PHE A 14 -10.48 7.95 -21.27
CA PHE A 14 -10.32 7.12 -20.06
C PHE A 14 -10.59 5.64 -20.33
N LEU A 15 -11.66 5.31 -21.06
CA LEU A 15 -12.03 3.91 -21.30
C LEU A 15 -11.14 3.24 -22.37
N SER A 16 -10.63 3.99 -23.35
CA SER A 16 -9.59 3.54 -24.29
C SER A 16 -8.23 3.42 -23.60
N GLY A 17 -8.02 4.20 -22.54
CA GLY A 17 -6.78 4.33 -21.78
C GLY A 17 -5.75 5.23 -22.45
N ASP A 18 -6.16 6.10 -23.37
CA ASP A 18 -5.33 7.21 -23.84
C ASP A 18 -5.03 8.20 -22.70
N ARG A 19 -5.92 8.24 -21.71
CA ARG A 19 -5.74 8.95 -20.45
C ARG A 19 -5.88 8.00 -19.26
N LEU A 20 -4.95 8.11 -18.31
CA LEU A 20 -5.00 7.34 -17.07
C LEU A 20 -5.74 8.12 -15.98
N PRO A 21 -6.63 7.47 -15.19
CA PRO A 21 -7.32 8.13 -14.06
C PRO A 21 -6.38 8.79 -13.04
N PHE A 22 -5.23 8.18 -12.81
CA PHE A 22 -4.20 8.59 -11.87
C PHE A 22 -2.87 8.66 -12.62
N ALA A 23 -2.59 9.81 -13.22
CA ALA A 23 -1.50 9.96 -14.20
C ALA A 23 -0.10 9.96 -13.56
N ASP A 24 0.00 10.31 -12.27
CA ASP A 24 1.26 10.49 -11.57
C ASP A 24 1.57 9.35 -10.60
N ILE A 25 0.62 8.43 -10.34
CA ILE A 25 0.75 7.40 -9.30
C ILE A 25 1.96 6.49 -9.52
N TYR A 26 2.25 6.11 -10.77
CA TYR A 26 3.42 5.32 -11.10
C TYR A 26 4.71 6.08 -10.74
N GLU A 27 4.82 7.35 -11.14
CA GLU A 27 5.98 8.18 -10.82
C GLU A 27 6.12 8.39 -9.30
N ALA A 28 5.01 8.60 -8.61
CA ALA A 28 4.96 8.82 -7.17
C ALA A 28 5.52 7.63 -6.39
N ILE A 29 5.02 6.42 -6.67
CA ILE A 29 5.48 5.18 -6.01
C ILE A 29 6.92 4.86 -6.42
N SER A 30 7.26 5.02 -7.70
CA SER A 30 8.62 4.81 -8.20
C SER A 30 9.63 5.72 -7.52
N GLU A 31 9.29 7.00 -7.30
CA GLU A 31 10.15 7.96 -6.63
C GLU A 31 10.41 7.54 -5.17
N GLN A 32 9.39 7.08 -4.43
CA GLN A 32 9.57 6.59 -3.07
C GLN A 32 10.49 5.36 -3.01
N LEU A 33 10.30 4.39 -3.91
CA LEU A 33 11.14 3.20 -3.98
C LEU A 33 12.58 3.54 -4.39
N LEU A 34 12.77 4.43 -5.35
CA LEU A 34 14.10 4.85 -5.80
C LEU A 34 14.85 5.59 -4.71
N LEU A 35 14.20 6.46 -3.94
CA LEU A 35 14.81 7.13 -2.79
C LEU A 35 15.27 6.12 -1.74
N LEU A 36 14.43 5.14 -1.42
CA LEU A 36 14.77 4.05 -0.50
C LEU A 36 15.97 3.24 -1.02
N ILE A 37 15.95 2.83 -2.29
CA ILE A 37 17.05 2.06 -2.89
C ILE A 37 18.33 2.88 -2.92
N PHE A 38 18.29 4.14 -3.37
CA PHE A 38 19.46 5.01 -3.38
C PHE A 38 20.03 5.22 -1.99
N LYS A 39 19.17 5.36 -0.97
CA LYS A 39 19.62 5.49 0.42
C LYS A 39 20.31 4.22 0.93
N ALA A 40 19.73 3.05 0.66
CA ALA A 40 20.36 1.77 0.99
C ALA A 40 21.70 1.60 0.25
N ARG A 41 21.77 1.99 -1.03
CA ARG A 41 23.02 1.98 -1.82
C ARG A 41 24.06 2.94 -1.28
N HIS A 42 23.65 4.13 -0.84
CA HIS A 42 24.54 5.12 -0.25
C HIS A 42 25.18 4.58 1.02
N LEU A 43 24.36 4.08 1.95
CA LEU A 43 24.87 3.50 3.20
C LEU A 43 25.82 2.31 2.93
N TYR A 44 25.55 1.49 1.91
CA TYR A 44 26.45 0.41 1.49
C TYR A 44 27.82 0.90 0.96
N THR A 45 27.92 2.14 0.46
CA THR A 45 29.20 2.73 0.06
C THR A 45 30.05 3.19 1.25
N LEU A 46 29.43 3.40 2.41
CA LEU A 46 30.11 3.78 3.64
C LEU A 46 30.69 2.53 4.30
N ALA A 47 31.99 2.57 4.62
CA ALA A 47 32.70 1.42 5.18
C ALA A 47 32.06 0.94 6.50
N ASP A 48 31.60 1.88 7.32
CA ASP A 48 31.02 1.62 8.65
C ASP A 48 29.71 0.81 8.59
N TYR A 49 28.96 0.88 7.48
CA TYR A 49 27.65 0.21 7.36
C TYR A 49 27.63 -0.90 6.31
N ARG A 50 28.63 -0.98 5.43
CA ARG A 50 28.74 -2.02 4.40
C ARG A 50 28.55 -3.42 4.99
N HIS A 51 29.26 -3.72 6.08
CA HIS A 51 29.23 -5.06 6.68
C HIS A 51 27.84 -5.44 7.18
N TRP A 52 27.07 -4.47 7.69
CA TRP A 52 25.69 -4.70 8.14
C TRP A 52 24.82 -5.25 7.00
N PHE A 53 24.87 -4.62 5.82
CA PHE A 53 24.12 -5.09 4.65
C PHE A 53 24.56 -6.46 4.15
N GLU A 54 25.87 -6.76 4.20
CA GLU A 54 26.41 -8.06 3.79
C GLU A 54 25.96 -9.18 4.74
N GLU A 55 25.98 -8.92 6.05
CA GLU A 55 25.42 -9.83 7.06
C GLU A 55 23.93 -10.07 6.82
N GLN A 56 23.12 -8.99 6.70
CA GLN A 56 21.67 -9.14 6.51
C GLN A 56 21.34 -9.89 5.23
N HIS A 57 22.09 -9.65 4.15
CA HIS A 57 21.94 -10.38 2.90
C HIS A 57 22.22 -11.88 3.06
N ARG A 58 23.29 -12.25 3.77
CA ARG A 58 23.63 -13.66 4.04
C ARG A 58 22.54 -14.36 4.85
N VAL A 59 22.05 -13.71 5.92
CA VAL A 59 20.99 -14.26 6.77
C VAL A 59 19.69 -14.44 5.98
N LEU A 60 19.25 -13.42 5.24
CA LEU A 60 18.06 -13.50 4.38
C LEU A 60 18.17 -14.63 3.36
N THR A 61 19.34 -14.80 2.74
CA THR A 61 19.57 -15.86 1.75
C THR A 61 19.53 -17.25 2.40
N ALA A 62 20.16 -17.40 3.56
CA ALA A 62 20.17 -18.66 4.32
C ALA A 62 18.76 -19.05 4.79
N LEU A 63 17.95 -18.08 5.26
CA LEU A 63 16.56 -18.31 5.63
C LEU A 63 15.67 -18.65 4.44
N GLN A 64 15.85 -17.97 3.30
CA GLN A 64 15.16 -18.31 2.05
C GLN A 64 15.44 -19.75 1.61
N ALA A 65 16.67 -20.23 1.78
CA ALA A 65 17.03 -21.62 1.51
C ALA A 65 16.30 -22.62 2.43
N GLN A 66 15.80 -22.18 3.60
CA GLN A 66 14.98 -22.99 4.51
C GLN A 66 13.47 -22.79 4.30
N SER A 67 13.04 -22.11 3.23
CA SER A 67 11.63 -21.76 3.00
C SER A 67 10.68 -22.97 3.02
N ALA A 68 11.13 -24.15 2.58
CA ALA A 68 10.31 -25.37 2.65
C ALA A 68 9.97 -25.76 4.10
N LYS A 69 10.98 -25.75 5.00
CA LYS A 69 10.77 -25.99 6.44
C LYS A 69 9.92 -24.91 7.08
N ILE A 70 10.15 -23.64 6.70
CA ILE A 70 9.36 -22.52 7.22
C ILE A 70 7.88 -22.66 6.83
N ASN A 71 7.59 -23.02 5.58
CA ASN A 71 6.23 -23.27 5.11
C ASN A 71 5.55 -24.35 5.96
N GLU A 72 6.24 -25.44 6.33
CA GLU A 72 5.68 -26.50 7.17
C GLU A 72 5.22 -26.00 8.55
N ILE A 73 5.87 -24.97 9.11
CA ILE A 73 5.48 -24.35 10.39
C ILE A 73 4.11 -23.65 10.25
N PHE A 74 3.84 -23.03 9.10
CA PHE A 74 2.66 -22.23 8.85
C PHE A 74 1.56 -22.97 8.07
N LYS A 75 1.79 -24.22 7.66
CA LYS A 75 0.74 -25.07 7.08
C LYS A 75 -0.45 -25.16 8.04
N SER A 76 -1.60 -24.71 7.57
CA SER A 76 -2.87 -24.91 8.26
C SER A 76 -3.51 -26.20 7.75
N ASP A 77 -3.87 -27.11 8.64
CA ASP A 77 -4.63 -28.33 8.30
C ASP A 77 -6.08 -28.04 7.83
N ASN A 78 -6.47 -26.76 7.73
CA ASN A 78 -7.80 -26.32 7.32
C ASN A 78 -7.92 -26.15 5.80
N TYR A 79 -7.60 -27.19 5.02
CA TYR A 79 -7.87 -27.15 3.59
C TYR A 79 -9.36 -27.38 3.31
N VAL A 80 -10.02 -26.35 2.78
CA VAL A 80 -11.29 -26.52 2.07
C VAL A 80 -11.01 -27.37 0.83
N VAL A 81 -11.79 -28.43 0.61
CA VAL A 81 -11.65 -29.33 -0.55
C VAL A 81 -11.60 -28.51 -1.85
N GLY A 82 -10.49 -28.59 -2.58
CA GLY A 82 -10.29 -27.91 -3.86
C GLY A 82 -9.64 -26.51 -3.81
N ALA A 83 -9.00 -26.13 -2.70
CA ALA A 83 -8.06 -25.00 -2.68
C ALA A 83 -6.65 -25.49 -3.06
N GLU A 84 -6.01 -24.85 -4.04
CA GLU A 84 -4.58 -25.08 -4.33
C GLU A 84 -3.73 -24.44 -3.22
N GLU A 85 -2.68 -25.12 -2.76
CA GLU A 85 -1.71 -24.53 -1.84
C GLU A 85 -0.99 -23.36 -2.56
N GLU A 86 -1.30 -22.11 -2.20
CA GLU A 86 -0.47 -20.99 -2.62
C GLU A 86 0.89 -21.10 -1.92
N LYS A 87 1.94 -21.34 -2.71
CA LYS A 87 3.31 -21.35 -2.19
C LYS A 87 3.71 -19.92 -1.84
N GLU A 88 3.80 -19.62 -0.54
CA GLU A 88 4.34 -18.34 -0.10
C GLU A 88 5.75 -18.11 -0.65
N ALA A 89 6.02 -16.87 -1.09
CA ALA A 89 7.31 -16.50 -1.66
C ALA A 89 8.43 -16.73 -0.62
N PRO A 90 9.59 -17.32 -1.00
CA PRO A 90 10.68 -17.60 -0.05
C PRO A 90 11.13 -16.40 0.80
N LEU A 91 11.07 -15.20 0.23
CA LEU A 91 11.41 -13.97 0.95
C LEU A 91 10.39 -13.65 2.06
N MET A 92 9.09 -13.88 1.85
CA MET A 92 8.06 -13.67 2.88
C MET A 92 8.29 -14.62 4.06
N ASN A 93 8.60 -15.88 3.76
CA ASN A 93 8.99 -16.87 4.77
C ASN A 93 10.21 -16.43 5.59
N ALA A 94 11.25 -15.92 4.93
CA ALA A 94 12.41 -15.39 5.64
C ALA A 94 12.06 -14.16 6.50
N LEU A 95 11.21 -13.26 5.98
CA LEU A 95 10.75 -12.08 6.70
C LEU A 95 9.96 -12.42 7.97
N ALA A 96 9.23 -13.53 8.01
CA ALA A 96 8.52 -13.97 9.22
C ALA A 96 9.43 -14.11 10.46
N PHE A 97 10.72 -14.42 10.26
CA PHE A 97 11.74 -14.51 11.31
C PHE A 97 12.67 -13.29 11.37
N MET A 98 12.84 -12.57 10.27
CA MET A 98 13.66 -11.35 10.25
C MET A 98 12.93 -10.13 10.82
N ASN A 99 11.60 -10.06 10.74
CA ASN A 99 10.84 -8.89 11.21
C ASN A 99 11.11 -8.55 12.69
N PRO A 100 11.08 -9.52 13.64
CA PRO A 100 11.44 -9.23 15.04
C PRO A 100 12.88 -8.74 15.20
N LEU A 101 13.81 -9.21 14.36
CA LEU A 101 15.22 -8.80 14.39
C LEU A 101 15.37 -7.35 13.91
N TYR A 102 14.71 -6.98 12.82
CA TYR A 102 14.68 -5.60 12.33
C TYR A 102 14.02 -4.65 13.34
N ASP A 103 12.96 -5.08 14.02
CA ASP A 103 12.37 -4.31 15.11
C ASP A 103 13.34 -4.15 16.28
N GLY A 104 14.15 -5.17 16.58
CA GLY A 104 15.24 -5.09 17.54
C GLY A 104 16.30 -4.05 17.14
N PHE A 105 16.72 -4.04 15.88
CA PHE A 105 17.63 -3.03 15.34
C PHE A 105 17.06 -1.61 15.42
N ASP A 106 15.79 -1.43 15.03
CA ASP A 106 15.12 -0.12 15.10
C ASP A 106 15.02 0.40 16.55
N LYS A 107 14.93 -0.49 17.54
CA LYS A 107 14.85 -0.17 18.99
C LYS A 107 16.21 -0.14 19.71
N GLY A 108 17.32 -0.43 19.01
CA GLY A 108 18.66 -0.49 19.62
C GLY A 108 18.92 -1.73 20.50
N ASN A 109 18.07 -2.76 20.45
CA ASN A 109 18.16 -3.97 21.26
C ASN A 109 18.87 -5.09 20.49
N VAL A 110 20.20 -4.97 20.31
CA VAL A 110 20.97 -5.83 19.38
C VAL A 110 21.87 -6.82 20.14
N SER A 111 21.47 -8.10 20.19
CA SER A 111 22.32 -9.23 20.60
C SER A 111 21.70 -10.57 20.21
N LEU A 112 22.52 -11.62 20.04
CA LEU A 112 22.03 -12.99 19.76
C LEU A 112 21.04 -13.49 20.84
N LYS A 113 21.27 -13.15 22.11
CA LYS A 113 20.38 -13.52 23.22
C LYS A 113 19.01 -12.84 23.07
N THR A 114 19.01 -11.52 22.88
CA THR A 114 17.78 -10.75 22.68
C THR A 114 17.06 -11.17 21.40
N TRP A 115 17.76 -11.62 20.37
CA TRP A 115 17.16 -12.05 19.10
C TRP A 115 16.43 -13.39 19.18
N GLY A 116 16.96 -14.35 19.96
CA GLY A 116 16.23 -15.57 20.31
C GLY A 116 14.95 -15.22 21.08
N GLU A 117 15.09 -14.39 22.12
CA GLU A 117 13.98 -13.91 22.96
C GLU A 117 12.88 -13.18 22.14
N MET A 118 13.27 -12.33 21.18
CA MET A 118 12.33 -11.59 20.31
C MET A 118 11.51 -12.47 19.37
N ASN A 119 11.98 -13.69 19.06
CA ASN A 119 11.29 -14.61 18.18
C ASN A 119 10.35 -15.57 18.93
N HIS A 120 10.42 -15.63 20.26
CA HIS A 120 9.53 -16.47 21.05
C HIS A 120 8.10 -15.89 21.09
N PRO A 121 7.07 -16.71 20.87
CA PRO A 121 5.69 -16.25 20.94
C PRO A 121 5.30 -15.86 22.38
N PRO A 122 4.40 -14.88 22.56
CA PRO A 122 3.90 -14.52 23.89
C PRO A 122 3.19 -15.72 24.54
N GLU A 123 3.43 -15.94 25.84
CA GLU A 123 2.98 -17.13 26.59
C GLU A 123 1.46 -17.38 26.54
N GLN A 124 0.67 -16.36 26.22
CA GLN A 124 -0.80 -16.36 26.22
C GLN A 124 -1.45 -17.03 24.97
N ARG A 125 -0.68 -17.45 23.95
CA ARG A 125 -1.21 -18.06 22.71
C ARG A 125 -1.35 -19.60 22.74
N ARG A 126 -1.31 -20.23 23.92
CA ARG A 126 -1.35 -21.69 24.08
C ARG A 126 -2.78 -22.23 23.92
N GLY A 127 -3.18 -22.50 22.69
CA GLY A 127 -4.47 -23.11 22.32
C GLY A 127 -4.34 -23.98 21.08
N VAL A 128 -5.25 -23.81 20.11
CA VAL A 128 -5.33 -24.58 18.83
C VAL A 128 -4.02 -24.56 18.01
N TYR A 129 -3.12 -23.61 18.26
CA TYR A 129 -1.86 -23.42 17.55
C TYR A 129 -0.63 -24.06 18.22
N GLN A 130 -0.81 -24.90 19.24
CA GLN A 130 0.31 -25.46 20.04
C GLN A 130 1.33 -26.25 19.19
N HIS A 131 0.88 -26.97 18.16
CA HIS A 131 1.77 -27.71 17.27
C HIS A 131 2.67 -26.76 16.46
N GLN A 132 2.07 -25.71 15.86
CA GLN A 132 2.82 -24.68 15.12
C GLN A 132 3.79 -23.91 16.02
N ILE A 133 3.38 -23.61 17.26
CA ILE A 133 4.26 -22.98 18.26
C ILE A 133 5.48 -23.85 18.53
N THR A 134 5.29 -25.16 18.75
CA THR A 134 6.38 -26.11 18.98
C THR A 134 7.35 -26.18 17.79
N LEU A 135 6.82 -26.29 16.56
CA LEU A 135 7.64 -26.32 15.35
C LEU A 135 8.43 -25.02 15.16
N ARG A 136 7.81 -23.86 15.45
CA ARG A 136 8.46 -22.56 15.39
C ARG A 136 9.58 -22.44 16.42
N GLU A 137 9.35 -22.86 17.67
CA GLU A 137 10.36 -22.86 18.71
C GLU A 137 11.54 -23.78 18.38
N GLN A 138 11.26 -24.95 17.81
CA GLN A 138 12.30 -25.86 17.33
C GLN A 138 13.14 -25.22 16.22
N PHE A 139 12.51 -24.62 15.22
CA PHE A 139 13.22 -23.92 14.14
C PHE A 139 14.07 -22.76 14.68
N ILE A 140 13.55 -21.97 15.64
CA ILE A 140 14.29 -20.88 16.27
C ILE A 140 15.57 -21.40 16.94
N ARG A 141 15.44 -22.47 17.73
CA ARG A 141 16.55 -23.05 18.49
C ARG A 141 17.59 -23.73 17.59
N ASP A 142 17.13 -24.50 16.61
CA ASP A 142 17.99 -25.43 15.87
C ASP A 142 18.53 -24.78 14.57
N ASP A 143 17.69 -24.12 13.78
CA ASP A 143 18.05 -23.58 12.46
C ASP A 143 18.37 -22.08 12.49
N LEU A 144 17.50 -21.24 13.06
CA LEU A 144 17.68 -19.78 13.06
C LEU A 144 18.96 -19.37 13.80
N PHE A 145 19.19 -19.90 15.00
CA PHE A 145 20.39 -19.58 15.78
C PHE A 145 21.68 -20.02 15.08
N ALA A 146 21.67 -21.18 14.42
CA ALA A 146 22.79 -21.68 13.63
C ALA A 146 23.06 -20.78 12.41
N ILE A 147 22.01 -20.30 11.72
CA ILE A 147 22.12 -19.34 10.62
C ILE A 147 22.72 -18.02 11.11
N LEU A 148 22.20 -17.44 12.19
CA LEU A 148 22.68 -16.18 12.73
C LEU A 148 24.17 -16.28 13.14
N THR A 149 24.54 -17.38 13.79
CA THR A 149 25.93 -17.63 14.22
C THR A 149 26.86 -17.82 13.01
N SER A 150 26.47 -18.66 12.04
CA SER A 150 27.29 -18.93 10.84
C SER A 150 27.45 -17.71 9.93
N CYS A 151 26.43 -16.84 9.88
CA CYS A 151 26.49 -15.59 9.12
C CYS A 151 27.31 -14.49 9.81
N GLN A 152 27.85 -14.76 11.01
CA GLN A 152 28.62 -13.83 11.84
C GLN A 152 27.84 -12.56 12.16
N THR A 153 26.60 -12.72 12.56
CA THR A 153 25.73 -11.59 12.85
C THR A 153 26.20 -10.87 14.12
N GLY A 154 26.80 -9.70 13.93
CA GLY A 154 27.41 -8.92 15.00
C GLY A 154 27.43 -7.42 14.74
N CYS A 155 26.92 -6.98 13.57
CA CYS A 155 26.88 -5.56 13.28
C CYS A 155 25.96 -4.79 14.23
N PRO A 156 26.37 -3.59 14.67
CA PRO A 156 25.48 -2.68 15.37
C PRO A 156 24.35 -2.21 14.45
N ALA A 157 23.27 -1.69 15.05
CA ALA A 157 22.23 -0.98 14.32
C ALA A 157 22.80 0.24 13.58
N ILE A 158 22.26 0.54 12.40
CA ILE A 158 22.57 1.78 11.70
C ILE A 158 21.88 2.93 12.45
N PRO A 159 22.61 3.99 12.83
CA PRO A 159 22.04 5.11 13.57
C PRO A 159 20.84 5.73 12.84
N THR A 160 19.84 6.18 13.61
CA THR A 160 18.61 6.78 13.09
C THR A 160 18.89 7.98 12.21
N GLU A 161 19.90 8.78 12.55
CA GLU A 161 20.35 9.96 11.81
C GLU A 161 20.80 9.57 10.40
N MET A 162 21.54 8.46 10.31
CA MET A 162 22.04 7.94 9.04
C MET A 162 20.96 7.26 8.22
N ARG A 163 19.93 6.70 8.85
CA ARG A 163 18.78 6.09 8.15
C ARG A 163 17.78 7.11 7.62
N GLN A 164 17.72 8.32 8.20
CA GLN A 164 16.81 9.40 7.79
C GLN A 164 15.33 8.96 7.71
N GLY A 165 14.88 8.23 8.73
CA GLY A 165 13.49 7.77 8.89
C GLY A 165 13.15 6.41 8.26
N TYR A 166 14.04 5.83 7.44
CA TYR A 166 13.87 4.46 6.97
C TYR A 166 14.17 3.43 8.07
N CYS A 167 13.38 2.35 8.10
CA CYS A 167 13.62 1.22 9.00
C CYS A 167 14.68 0.26 8.46
N HIS A 168 15.25 -0.58 9.33
CA HIS A 168 16.25 -1.56 8.92
C HIS A 168 15.71 -2.60 7.92
N GLN A 169 14.45 -3.03 8.07
CA GLN A 169 13.83 -3.96 7.13
C GLN A 169 13.82 -3.39 5.71
N ASP A 170 13.29 -2.18 5.54
CA ASP A 170 13.19 -1.52 4.24
C ASP A 170 14.57 -1.34 3.59
N LEU A 171 15.57 -0.90 4.37
CA LEU A 171 16.94 -0.72 3.88
C LEU A 171 17.57 -2.07 3.46
N SER A 172 17.39 -3.12 4.27
CA SER A 172 17.88 -4.46 3.97
C SER A 172 17.27 -5.02 2.69
N ILE A 173 15.95 -4.89 2.53
CA ILE A 173 15.22 -5.39 1.35
C ILE A 173 15.56 -4.56 0.12
N ALA A 174 15.63 -3.24 0.22
CA ALA A 174 16.06 -2.38 -0.88
C ALA A 174 17.50 -2.66 -1.33
N HIS A 175 18.38 -3.02 -0.39
CA HIS A 175 19.73 -3.49 -0.69
C HIS A 175 19.73 -4.87 -1.39
N SER A 176 19.28 -5.88 -0.68
CA SER A 176 19.41 -7.30 -1.03
C SER A 176 18.48 -7.73 -2.17
N HIS A 177 17.29 -7.14 -2.25
CA HIS A 177 16.21 -7.51 -3.16
C HIS A 177 15.69 -6.32 -3.98
N GLY A 178 16.53 -5.30 -4.23
CA GLY A 178 16.15 -4.15 -5.05
C GLY A 178 15.64 -4.51 -6.45
N ASN A 179 16.20 -5.51 -7.12
CA ASN A 179 15.69 -5.98 -8.42
C ASN A 179 14.25 -6.51 -8.34
N LEU A 180 13.89 -7.22 -7.26
CA LEU A 180 12.53 -7.71 -7.05
C LEU A 180 11.56 -6.54 -6.88
N LEU A 181 11.93 -5.53 -6.10
CA LEU A 181 11.11 -4.31 -5.95
C LEU A 181 10.90 -3.59 -7.29
N LEU A 182 11.95 -3.52 -8.12
CA LEU A 182 11.88 -2.91 -9.45
C LEU A 182 11.04 -3.75 -10.44
N GLU A 183 11.12 -5.08 -10.37
CA GLU A 183 10.26 -5.99 -11.13
C GLU A 183 8.78 -5.82 -10.73
N LYS A 184 8.49 -5.77 -9.43
CA LYS A 184 7.13 -5.54 -8.93
C LYS A 184 6.60 -4.15 -9.30
N LEU A 185 7.46 -3.12 -9.31
CA LEU A 185 7.10 -1.79 -9.80
C LEU A 185 6.62 -1.84 -11.26
N ASP A 186 7.25 -2.68 -12.07
CA ASP A 186 6.95 -2.82 -13.50
C ASP A 186 5.60 -3.50 -13.80
N ASN A 187 5.10 -4.32 -12.87
CA ASN A 187 3.78 -4.94 -12.96
C ASN A 187 2.64 -3.91 -13.05
N TYR A 188 2.89 -2.63 -12.76
CA TYR A 188 1.95 -1.55 -13.06
C TYR A 188 1.48 -1.57 -14.52
N PHE A 189 2.40 -1.84 -15.45
CA PHE A 189 2.08 -1.86 -16.88
C PHE A 189 1.36 -3.13 -17.33
N SER A 190 1.18 -4.10 -16.41
CA SER A 190 0.37 -5.30 -16.61
C SER A 190 -1.10 -5.10 -16.20
N ILE A 191 -1.47 -3.93 -15.67
CA ILE A 191 -2.86 -3.57 -15.39
C ILE A 191 -3.64 -3.58 -16.72
N ASP A 192 -4.48 -4.60 -16.89
CA ASP A 192 -5.21 -4.89 -18.12
C ASP A 192 -6.48 -4.03 -18.20
N ARG A 193 -6.51 -3.14 -19.21
CA ARG A 193 -7.64 -2.24 -19.45
C ARG A 193 -8.92 -3.00 -19.77
N VAL A 194 -8.82 -4.09 -20.53
CA VAL A 194 -9.98 -4.90 -20.89
C VAL A 194 -10.52 -5.60 -19.66
N ALA A 195 -9.64 -6.04 -18.75
CA ALA A 195 -10.04 -6.58 -17.46
C ALA A 195 -10.81 -5.55 -16.61
N ILE A 196 -10.29 -4.32 -16.50
CA ILE A 196 -10.95 -3.23 -15.77
C ILE A 196 -12.33 -2.92 -16.37
N LEU A 197 -12.41 -2.79 -17.70
CA LEU A 197 -13.67 -2.51 -18.39
C LEU A 197 -14.68 -3.65 -18.19
N SER A 198 -14.22 -4.90 -18.23
CA SER A 198 -15.06 -6.08 -18.02
C SER A 198 -15.64 -6.14 -16.60
N GLU A 199 -14.83 -5.84 -15.59
CA GLU A 199 -15.27 -5.76 -14.20
C GLU A 199 -16.23 -4.58 -14.00
N THR A 200 -15.98 -3.45 -14.65
CA THR A 200 -16.88 -2.29 -14.65
C THR A 200 -18.27 -2.67 -15.19
N VAL A 201 -18.32 -3.34 -16.35
CA VAL A 201 -19.57 -3.83 -16.95
C VAL A 201 -20.28 -4.83 -16.03
N PHE A 202 -19.53 -5.77 -15.44
CA PHE A 202 -20.07 -6.75 -14.49
C PHE A 202 -20.76 -6.07 -13.30
N LEU A 203 -20.09 -5.10 -12.68
CA LEU A 203 -20.61 -4.35 -11.52
C LEU A 203 -21.86 -3.55 -11.88
N LEU A 204 -21.90 -2.93 -13.06
CA LEU A 204 -23.06 -2.18 -13.53
C LEU A 204 -24.26 -3.09 -13.77
N ILE A 205 -24.06 -4.25 -14.40
CA ILE A 205 -25.11 -5.27 -14.57
C ILE A 205 -25.64 -5.69 -13.20
N ALA A 206 -24.76 -6.04 -12.27
CA ALA A 206 -25.13 -6.46 -10.91
C ALA A 206 -25.97 -5.37 -10.20
N ASP A 207 -25.58 -4.10 -10.27
CA ASP A 207 -26.32 -2.98 -9.67
C ASP A 207 -27.70 -2.77 -10.32
N TYR A 208 -27.81 -2.84 -11.65
CA TYR A 208 -29.11 -2.77 -12.34
C TYR A 208 -30.04 -3.93 -11.93
N ARG A 209 -29.50 -5.15 -11.81
CA ARG A 209 -30.24 -6.34 -11.38
C ARG A 209 -30.68 -6.23 -9.91
N GLN A 210 -29.80 -5.76 -9.03
CA GLN A 210 -30.11 -5.53 -7.62
C GLN A 210 -31.24 -4.50 -7.44
N LYS A 211 -31.26 -3.46 -8.29
CA LYS A 211 -32.31 -2.43 -8.32
C LYS A 211 -33.57 -2.84 -9.09
N HIS A 212 -33.66 -4.09 -9.57
CA HIS A 212 -34.75 -4.60 -10.40
C HIS A 212 -35.08 -3.70 -11.61
N SER A 213 -34.06 -3.03 -12.16
CA SER A 213 -34.19 -2.09 -13.28
C SER A 213 -33.90 -2.79 -14.60
N ALA A 214 -34.50 -2.32 -15.69
CA ALA A 214 -34.18 -2.81 -17.03
C ALA A 214 -32.72 -2.49 -17.38
N LEU A 215 -32.05 -3.41 -18.07
CA LEU A 215 -30.71 -3.14 -18.60
C LEU A 215 -30.83 -2.13 -19.77
N PRO A 216 -29.97 -1.09 -19.81
CA PRO A 216 -29.90 -0.19 -20.95
C PRO A 216 -29.45 -0.93 -22.22
N GLN A 217 -29.75 -0.36 -23.39
CA GLN A 217 -29.55 -1.02 -24.68
C GLN A 217 -28.08 -1.35 -24.97
N TRP A 218 -27.13 -0.55 -24.52
CA TRP A 218 -25.70 -0.84 -24.67
C TRP A 218 -25.21 -2.03 -23.80
N LEU A 219 -25.99 -2.43 -22.78
CA LEU A 219 -25.78 -3.67 -22.01
C LEU A 219 -26.58 -4.86 -22.54
N ALA A 220 -27.41 -4.68 -23.57
CA ALA A 220 -28.19 -5.78 -24.16
C ALA A 220 -27.36 -6.99 -24.60
N PRO A 221 -26.12 -6.85 -25.13
CA PRO A 221 -25.26 -8.00 -25.45
C PRO A 221 -24.96 -8.91 -24.24
N PHE A 222 -25.16 -8.41 -23.02
CA PHE A 222 -24.88 -9.08 -21.76
C PHE A 222 -26.16 -9.44 -20.99
N ALA A 223 -27.32 -9.46 -21.64
CA ALA A 223 -28.61 -9.68 -20.96
C ALA A 223 -28.72 -11.03 -20.23
N GLU A 224 -27.99 -12.05 -20.68
CA GLU A 224 -27.97 -13.39 -20.07
C GLU A 224 -27.09 -13.47 -18.81
N ILE A 225 -26.30 -12.43 -18.53
CA ILE A 225 -25.40 -12.39 -17.39
C ILE A 225 -26.20 -12.19 -16.10
N SER A 226 -25.94 -13.10 -15.14
CA SER A 226 -26.67 -13.15 -13.88
C SER A 226 -26.21 -12.07 -12.90
N GLY A 227 -24.94 -11.68 -12.95
CA GLY A 227 -24.34 -10.71 -12.03
C GLY A 227 -24.28 -11.23 -10.58
N GLY A 228 -24.33 -12.55 -10.39
CA GLY A 228 -24.47 -13.20 -9.09
C GLY A 228 -23.27 -13.07 -8.14
N LEU A 229 -23.49 -13.40 -6.87
CA LEU A 229 -22.50 -13.41 -5.77
C LEU A 229 -21.23 -14.19 -6.14
N ALA A 230 -20.15 -13.48 -6.43
CA ALA A 230 -18.85 -14.07 -6.71
C ALA A 230 -18.18 -14.54 -5.41
N PHE A 231 -18.47 -15.77 -4.96
CA PHE A 231 -17.89 -16.37 -3.76
C PHE A 231 -16.35 -16.52 -3.80
N ARG A 232 -15.72 -16.49 -4.98
CA ARG A 232 -14.26 -16.56 -5.19
C ARG A 232 -13.67 -15.32 -5.88
N GLY A 233 -14.37 -14.19 -5.85
CA GLY A 233 -13.93 -12.94 -6.50
C GLY A 233 -14.42 -12.78 -7.95
N ILE A 234 -14.63 -11.52 -8.36
CA ILE A 234 -15.32 -11.17 -9.61
C ILE A 234 -14.58 -11.72 -10.83
N ARG A 235 -13.26 -11.56 -10.89
CA ARG A 235 -12.44 -11.93 -12.07
C ARG A 235 -12.34 -13.44 -12.31
N GLU A 236 -12.65 -14.25 -11.31
CA GLU A 236 -12.68 -15.71 -11.45
C GLU A 236 -14.02 -16.22 -11.98
N SER A 237 -15.08 -15.40 -11.88
CA SER A 237 -16.44 -15.78 -12.25
C SER A 237 -16.59 -16.05 -13.76
N TYR A 238 -17.50 -16.97 -14.08
CA TYR A 238 -17.86 -17.29 -15.46
C TYR A 238 -18.44 -16.06 -16.19
N ASP A 239 -19.30 -15.31 -15.51
CA ASP A 239 -19.93 -14.10 -16.01
C ASP A 239 -18.88 -13.04 -16.42
N TYR A 240 -17.90 -12.76 -15.57
CA TYR A 240 -16.79 -11.86 -15.90
C TYR A 240 -15.99 -12.36 -17.11
N LYS A 241 -15.62 -13.65 -17.14
CA LYS A 241 -14.84 -14.23 -18.25
C LYS A 241 -15.58 -14.12 -19.58
N THR A 242 -16.91 -14.26 -19.55
CA THR A 242 -17.78 -14.11 -20.73
C THR A 242 -17.81 -12.65 -21.21
N ILE A 243 -17.93 -11.68 -20.30
CA ILE A 243 -17.83 -10.24 -20.64
C ILE A 243 -16.49 -9.95 -21.28
N LYS A 244 -15.40 -10.41 -20.66
CA LYS A 244 -14.04 -10.16 -21.14
C LYS A 244 -13.85 -10.68 -22.55
N GLN A 245 -14.23 -11.93 -22.82
CA GLN A 245 -14.14 -12.53 -24.16
C GLN A 245 -14.95 -11.76 -25.20
N HIS A 246 -16.12 -11.25 -24.83
CA HIS A 246 -16.93 -10.43 -25.73
C HIS A 246 -16.23 -9.12 -26.08
N LEU A 247 -15.72 -8.40 -25.08
CA LEU A 247 -14.99 -7.14 -25.28
C LEU A 247 -13.69 -7.34 -26.06
N GLU A 248 -12.96 -8.43 -25.81
CA GLU A 248 -11.76 -8.81 -26.58
C GLU A 248 -12.08 -9.09 -28.05
N LYS A 249 -13.25 -9.70 -28.34
CA LYS A 249 -13.67 -10.03 -29.71
C LYS A 249 -14.25 -8.84 -30.48
N GLN A 250 -15.06 -8.02 -29.82
CA GLN A 250 -15.70 -6.84 -30.42
C GLN A 250 -14.72 -5.67 -30.56
N GLY A 251 -13.73 -5.58 -29.66
CA GLY A 251 -12.92 -4.40 -29.45
C GLY A 251 -13.59 -3.43 -28.46
N CYS A 252 -12.77 -2.69 -27.71
CA CYS A 252 -13.27 -1.73 -26.72
C CYS A 252 -13.86 -0.46 -27.37
N GLU A 253 -13.29 0.02 -28.48
CA GLU A 253 -13.74 1.25 -29.15
C GLU A 253 -15.20 1.16 -29.62
N PRO A 254 -15.65 0.11 -30.34
CA PRO A 254 -17.05 0.01 -30.76
C PRO A 254 -18.03 -0.09 -29.59
N PHE A 255 -17.59 -0.65 -28.47
CA PHE A 255 -18.38 -0.68 -27.23
C PHE A 255 -18.50 0.71 -26.62
N ILE A 256 -17.40 1.46 -26.51
CA ILE A 256 -17.38 2.83 -25.99
C ILE A 256 -18.27 3.75 -26.83
N ASP A 257 -18.19 3.65 -28.17
CA ASP A 257 -19.03 4.44 -29.09
C ASP A 257 -20.53 4.14 -28.90
N SER A 258 -20.88 2.88 -28.68
CA SER A 258 -22.24 2.45 -28.36
C SER A 258 -22.77 3.11 -27.07
N VAL A 259 -21.93 3.18 -26.03
CA VAL A 259 -22.28 3.84 -24.77
C VAL A 259 -22.47 5.35 -24.99
N ILE A 260 -21.54 6.01 -25.69
CA ILE A 260 -21.60 7.45 -25.97
C ILE A 260 -22.87 7.83 -26.74
N ALA A 261 -23.31 6.99 -27.68
CA ALA A 261 -24.47 7.26 -28.51
C ALA A 261 -25.81 7.20 -27.75
N GLN A 262 -25.87 6.48 -26.62
CA GLN A 262 -27.12 6.10 -25.96
C GLN A 262 -27.30 6.73 -24.56
N GLU A 263 -26.21 7.10 -23.89
CA GLU A 263 -26.26 7.47 -22.48
C GLU A 263 -26.38 8.98 -22.21
N SER A 264 -26.96 9.29 -21.05
CA SER A 264 -26.98 10.65 -20.53
C SER A 264 -25.66 11.00 -19.85
N GLU A 265 -25.43 12.29 -19.63
CA GLU A 265 -24.31 12.80 -18.83
C GLU A 265 -24.19 12.13 -17.44
N HIS A 266 -25.33 11.92 -16.77
CA HIS A 266 -25.36 11.28 -15.46
C HIS A 266 -24.88 9.83 -15.51
N ASP A 267 -25.28 9.09 -16.55
CA ASP A 267 -24.92 7.69 -16.71
C ASP A 267 -23.47 7.52 -17.12
N ALA A 268 -22.96 8.38 -18.01
CA ALA A 268 -21.54 8.43 -18.34
C ALA A 268 -20.66 8.70 -17.11
N GLN A 269 -21.07 9.64 -16.25
CA GLN A 269 -20.36 9.91 -14.99
C GLN A 269 -20.39 8.69 -14.06
N ARG A 270 -21.52 8.00 -13.96
CA ARG A 270 -21.64 6.77 -13.17
C ARG A 270 -20.72 5.67 -13.68
N ILE A 271 -20.69 5.43 -14.99
CA ILE A 271 -19.80 4.43 -15.61
C ILE A 271 -18.34 4.77 -15.32
N LEU A 272 -17.96 6.04 -15.51
CA LEU A 272 -16.61 6.51 -15.26
C LEU A 272 -16.22 6.35 -13.78
N ASN A 273 -17.12 6.66 -12.83
CA ASN A 273 -16.86 6.47 -11.40
C ASN A 273 -16.57 5.01 -11.06
N VAL A 274 -17.34 4.06 -11.61
CA VAL A 274 -17.10 2.62 -11.39
C VAL A 274 -15.76 2.21 -12.02
N TYR A 275 -15.48 2.66 -13.25
CA TYR A 275 -14.21 2.35 -13.93
C TYR A 275 -12.99 2.86 -13.16
N ILE A 276 -13.01 4.13 -12.73
CA ILE A 276 -11.94 4.72 -11.92
C ILE A 276 -11.81 3.98 -10.59
N GLY A 277 -12.92 3.56 -10.00
CA GLY A 277 -12.99 2.70 -8.83
C GLY A 277 -12.21 1.40 -9.01
N VAL A 278 -12.53 0.62 -10.04
CA VAL A 278 -11.86 -0.65 -10.36
C VAL A 278 -10.38 -0.42 -10.65
N TYR A 279 -10.04 0.64 -11.39
CA TYR A 279 -8.65 1.02 -11.66
C TYR A 279 -7.87 1.30 -10.35
N ALA A 280 -8.47 2.02 -9.41
CA ALA A 280 -7.86 2.30 -8.12
C ALA A 280 -7.64 1.02 -7.28
N THR A 281 -8.56 0.06 -7.37
CA THR A 281 -8.40 -1.25 -6.75
C THR A 281 -7.19 -2.01 -7.32
N ASP A 282 -7.00 -1.99 -8.63
CA ASP A 282 -5.82 -2.62 -9.26
C ASP A 282 -4.51 -1.93 -8.89
N ILE A 283 -4.50 -0.59 -8.75
CA ILE A 283 -3.35 0.13 -8.17
C ILE A 283 -3.05 -0.36 -6.76
N HIS A 284 -4.08 -0.57 -5.93
CA HIS A 284 -3.90 -1.05 -4.57
C HIS A 284 -3.34 -2.46 -4.51
N HIS A 285 -3.81 -3.38 -5.36
CA HIS A 285 -3.23 -4.72 -5.48
C HIS A 285 -1.76 -4.66 -5.92
N TRP A 286 -1.47 -3.87 -6.96
CA TRP A 286 -0.11 -3.65 -7.42
C TRP A 286 0.81 -3.08 -6.33
N LEU A 287 0.33 -2.10 -5.57
CA LEU A 287 1.09 -1.54 -4.46
C LEU A 287 1.28 -2.54 -3.33
N PHE A 288 0.25 -3.32 -2.99
CA PHE A 288 0.34 -4.37 -1.97
C PHE A 288 1.43 -5.39 -2.33
N ASP A 289 1.50 -5.80 -3.60
CA ASP A 289 2.53 -6.70 -4.11
C ASP A 289 3.96 -6.20 -3.92
N ILE A 290 4.14 -4.87 -3.87
CA ILE A 290 5.41 -4.21 -3.58
C ILE A 290 5.64 -4.13 -2.07
N LEU A 291 4.64 -3.60 -1.35
CA LEU A 291 4.77 -3.21 0.06
C LEU A 291 4.81 -4.41 1.02
N GLN A 292 4.32 -5.59 0.63
CA GLN A 292 4.35 -6.79 1.47
C GLN A 292 5.75 -7.16 1.98
N TYR A 293 6.81 -6.79 1.26
CA TYR A 293 8.20 -7.05 1.66
C TYR A 293 8.77 -5.97 2.60
N LEU A 294 8.10 -4.82 2.69
CA LEU A 294 8.54 -3.66 3.46
C LEU A 294 7.79 -3.60 4.79
N LYS A 295 8.34 -2.86 5.77
CA LYS A 295 7.70 -2.69 7.07
C LYS A 295 6.41 -1.88 6.92
N THR A 296 5.32 -2.31 7.54
CA THR A 296 4.10 -1.51 7.54
C THR A 296 4.31 -0.23 8.37
N PRO A 297 3.91 0.95 7.88
CA PRO A 297 3.93 2.16 8.69
C PRO A 297 3.14 1.96 9.98
N GLN A 298 3.74 2.28 11.13
CA GLN A 298 2.99 2.25 12.38
C GLN A 298 2.00 3.40 12.41
N THR A 299 0.80 3.14 12.91
CA THR A 299 -0.22 4.17 13.14
C THR A 299 -0.12 4.62 14.58
N THR A 300 -0.31 5.91 14.82
CA THR A 300 -0.45 6.44 16.17
C THR A 300 -1.64 5.75 16.85
N PRO A 301 -1.45 5.08 17.99
CA PRO A 301 -2.55 4.49 18.73
C PRO A 301 -3.53 5.59 19.19
N TYR A 302 -4.83 5.35 19.06
CA TYR A 302 -5.84 6.30 19.53
C TYR A 302 -7.08 5.59 20.06
N ARG A 303 -7.79 6.25 20.98
CA ARG A 303 -9.07 5.78 21.49
C ARG A 303 -10.19 6.80 21.33
N TRP A 304 -11.12 6.53 20.43
CA TRP A 304 -12.42 7.21 20.42
C TRP A 304 -13.39 6.47 21.34
N LYS A 305 -14.16 7.21 22.13
CA LYS A 305 -15.33 6.71 22.84
C LYS A 305 -16.55 7.46 22.35
N PHE A 306 -17.58 6.75 21.90
CA PHE A 306 -18.83 7.37 21.45
C PHE A 306 -20.07 6.57 21.85
N THR A 307 -21.19 7.27 22.02
CA THR A 307 -22.48 6.68 22.41
C THR A 307 -23.61 7.66 22.08
N THR A 308 -24.83 7.16 21.83
CA THR A 308 -26.01 8.01 21.62
C THR A 308 -26.75 8.19 22.94
N ILE A 309 -26.96 9.45 23.32
CA ILE A 309 -27.58 9.82 24.59
C ILE A 309 -28.97 10.38 24.30
N SER A 310 -29.97 9.83 25.00
CA SER A 310 -31.29 10.45 25.11
C SER A 310 -31.32 11.39 26.32
N PRO A 311 -31.78 12.65 26.17
CA PRO A 311 -31.85 13.62 27.27
C PRO A 311 -32.66 13.11 28.47
N ASP A 312 -33.72 12.33 28.22
CA ASP A 312 -34.67 11.88 29.23
C ASP A 312 -34.22 10.66 30.07
N LYS A 313 -33.10 10.00 29.72
CA LYS A 313 -32.67 8.74 30.40
C LYS A 313 -31.45 8.87 31.30
N THR A 314 -30.69 9.97 31.26
CA THR A 314 -29.43 10.14 32.01
C THR A 314 -29.55 10.84 33.36
N GLN A 315 -30.76 11.07 33.88
CA GLN A 315 -30.94 11.56 35.26
C GLN A 315 -30.77 10.48 36.35
N LYS A 316 -30.49 9.23 35.98
CA LYS A 316 -30.22 8.14 36.93
C LYS A 316 -28.94 7.42 36.55
N ASP A 317 -27.80 7.96 36.99
CA ASP A 317 -26.76 7.19 37.69
C ASP A 317 -25.51 8.08 37.92
N GLU A 318 -24.90 7.89 39.09
CA GLU A 318 -23.85 8.72 39.66
C GLU A 318 -22.49 8.57 38.95
N GLU A 319 -22.23 9.33 37.89
CA GLU A 319 -20.85 9.67 37.48
C GLU A 319 -20.77 11.14 37.06
N LYS A 320 -21.00 12.05 38.01
CA LYS A 320 -20.60 13.45 37.87
C LYS A 320 -19.08 13.56 38.02
N LYS A 321 -18.35 13.35 36.91
CA LYS A 321 -17.07 14.02 36.70
C LYS A 321 -17.16 14.85 35.43
N GLU A 322 -17.29 16.16 35.64
CA GLU A 322 -17.11 17.24 34.66
C GLU A 322 -17.63 16.93 33.26
N HIS A 323 -18.95 16.87 33.13
CA HIS A 323 -19.60 17.10 31.85
C HIS A 323 -20.29 18.45 32.00
N GLU A 324 -19.80 19.49 31.32
CA GLU A 324 -20.61 20.70 31.10
C GLU A 324 -21.90 20.23 30.41
N SER A 325 -23.00 20.21 31.16
CA SER A 325 -24.29 19.77 30.63
C SER A 325 -24.80 20.84 29.68
N ILE A 326 -24.47 20.68 28.39
CA ILE A 326 -25.21 21.35 27.34
C ILE A 326 -26.56 20.64 27.28
N ASP A 327 -27.64 21.33 27.62
CA ASP A 327 -29.01 20.83 27.51
C ASP A 327 -29.35 20.71 26.02
N TRP A 328 -29.34 19.48 25.51
CA TRP A 328 -29.77 19.19 24.15
C TRP A 328 -31.22 18.70 24.20
N ASP A 329 -32.14 19.42 23.53
CA ASP A 329 -33.57 19.04 23.45
C ASP A 329 -33.84 17.78 22.60
N ARG A 330 -32.79 17.12 22.10
CA ARG A 330 -32.87 15.98 21.15
C ARG A 330 -31.78 14.97 21.43
N GLU A 331 -31.98 13.75 20.94
CA GLU A 331 -30.97 12.69 20.95
C GLU A 331 -29.70 13.15 20.22
N PHE A 332 -28.54 12.89 20.81
CA PHE A 332 -27.25 13.27 20.22
C PHE A 332 -26.20 12.17 20.43
N CYS A 333 -25.28 12.05 19.47
CA CYS A 333 -24.11 11.19 19.61
C CYS A 333 -22.99 11.96 20.30
N GLN A 334 -22.64 11.57 21.53
CA GLN A 334 -21.47 12.10 22.21
C GLN A 334 -20.23 11.36 21.74
N ILE A 335 -19.23 12.09 21.25
CA ILE A 335 -17.94 11.55 20.80
C ILE A 335 -16.84 12.19 21.65
N THR A 336 -15.92 11.37 22.15
CA THR A 336 -14.85 11.80 23.05
C THR A 336 -13.52 11.15 22.67
N ILE A 337 -12.43 11.88 22.87
CA ILE A 337 -11.05 11.42 22.74
C ILE A 337 -10.22 12.03 23.87
N ASP A 338 -9.23 11.27 24.35
CA ASP A 338 -8.28 11.79 25.32
C ASP A 338 -7.45 12.96 24.72
N ARG A 339 -7.20 13.99 25.54
CA ARG A 339 -6.47 15.19 25.09
C ARG A 339 -5.04 14.86 24.64
N HIS A 340 -4.34 13.97 25.34
CA HIS A 340 -2.99 13.58 24.98
C HIS A 340 -2.97 12.80 23.66
N ASN A 341 -3.90 11.85 23.48
CA ASN A 341 -4.06 11.18 22.17
C ASN A 341 -4.41 12.16 21.05
N LEU A 342 -5.30 13.13 21.29
CA LEU A 342 -5.62 14.14 20.27
C LEU A 342 -4.39 14.95 19.86
N LEU A 343 -3.58 15.37 20.84
CA LEU A 343 -2.33 16.09 20.56
C LEU A 343 -1.33 15.20 19.81
N GLU A 344 -1.18 13.94 20.18
CA GLU A 344 -0.30 12.98 19.51
C GLU A 344 -0.73 12.76 18.05
N LEU A 345 -2.03 12.59 17.80
CA LEU A 345 -2.61 12.45 16.46
C LEU A 345 -2.40 13.71 15.60
N ILE A 346 -2.46 14.90 16.19
CA ILE A 346 -2.17 16.16 15.49
C ILE A 346 -0.67 16.23 15.15
N GLN A 347 0.20 15.94 16.11
CA GLN A 347 1.65 15.98 15.95
C GLN A 347 2.16 14.96 14.92
N SER A 348 1.53 13.78 14.87
CA SER A 348 1.87 12.74 13.89
C SER A 348 1.15 12.88 12.55
N ASN A 349 0.32 13.92 12.37
CA ASN A 349 -0.53 14.11 11.17
C ASN A 349 -1.43 12.89 10.86
N THR A 350 -1.96 12.23 11.89
CA THR A 350 -2.84 11.06 11.75
C THR A 350 -4.25 11.30 12.30
N LEU A 351 -4.59 12.53 12.73
CA LEU A 351 -5.93 12.85 13.22
C LEU A 351 -7.01 12.58 12.16
N TYR A 352 -6.74 12.89 10.89
CA TYR A 352 -7.68 12.58 9.80
C TYR A 352 -7.93 11.07 9.70
N ASP A 353 -6.90 10.24 9.90
CA ASP A 353 -7.00 8.77 9.91
C ASP A 353 -7.95 8.30 11.02
N ALA A 354 -7.76 8.86 12.21
CA ALA A 354 -8.56 8.55 13.38
C ALA A 354 -10.03 8.97 13.17
N VAL A 355 -10.26 10.13 12.56
CA VAL A 355 -11.60 10.66 12.28
C VAL A 355 -12.30 9.89 11.15
N LEU A 356 -11.59 9.50 10.09
CA LEU A 356 -12.17 8.66 9.03
C LEU A 356 -12.62 7.31 9.58
N THR A 357 -11.78 6.69 10.42
CA THR A 357 -12.14 5.41 11.07
C THR A 357 -13.38 5.58 11.94
N LEU A 358 -13.48 6.69 12.68
CA LEU A 358 -14.67 7.04 13.44
C LEU A 358 -15.90 7.23 12.54
N ALA A 359 -15.80 7.97 11.44
CA ALA A 359 -16.89 8.21 10.50
C ALA A 359 -17.43 6.89 9.92
N ASP A 360 -16.54 5.99 9.53
CA ASP A 360 -16.89 4.66 9.02
C ASP A 360 -17.62 3.83 10.08
N ARG A 361 -17.26 3.98 11.36
CA ARG A 361 -17.96 3.33 12.49
C ARG A 361 -19.34 3.88 12.72
N LEU A 362 -19.47 5.21 12.75
CA LEU A 362 -20.76 5.87 12.90
C LEU A 362 -21.68 5.42 11.75
N LEU A 363 -21.16 5.41 10.52
CA LEU A 363 -21.90 4.91 9.36
C LEU A 363 -22.38 3.47 9.55
N HIS A 364 -21.53 2.55 10.02
CA HIS A 364 -21.93 1.16 10.24
C HIS A 364 -23.03 1.02 11.32
N ILE A 365 -22.99 1.85 12.36
CA ILE A 365 -23.95 1.80 13.46
C ILE A 365 -25.30 2.42 13.06
N TYR A 366 -25.28 3.57 12.37
CA TYR A 366 -26.50 4.32 12.04
C TYR A 366 -27.12 3.95 10.68
N ARG A 367 -26.34 3.42 9.72
CA ARG A 367 -26.84 3.12 8.36
C ARG A 367 -28.05 2.19 8.34
N PRO A 368 -28.11 1.07 9.08
CA PRO A 368 -29.27 0.17 9.01
C PRO A 368 -30.59 0.87 9.38
N GLN A 369 -30.57 1.73 10.40
CA GLN A 369 -31.74 2.52 10.81
C GLN A 369 -32.06 3.62 9.79
N ALA A 370 -31.04 4.32 9.29
CA ALA A 370 -31.24 5.34 8.26
C ALA A 370 -31.87 4.76 6.98
N GLU A 371 -31.43 3.58 6.53
CA GLU A 371 -32.00 2.87 5.38
C GLU A 371 -33.45 2.44 5.64
N GLN A 372 -33.79 1.96 6.84
CA GLN A 372 -35.16 1.61 7.22
C GLN A 372 -36.07 2.84 7.29
N ALA A 373 -35.60 3.97 7.82
CA ALA A 373 -36.33 5.23 7.86
C ALA A 373 -36.58 5.82 6.46
N LEU A 374 -35.60 5.67 5.54
CA LEU A 374 -35.77 6.06 4.14
C LEU A 374 -36.83 5.23 3.42
N GLN A 375 -36.97 3.95 3.78
CA GLN A 375 -37.99 3.05 3.22
C GLN A 375 -39.38 3.30 3.82
N ASN A 376 -39.45 3.67 5.10
CA ASN A 376 -40.69 3.88 5.86
C ASN A 376 -40.87 5.37 6.21
N LYS A 377 -41.46 6.14 5.29
CA LYS A 377 -41.61 7.61 5.41
C LYS A 377 -42.38 8.12 6.64
N ASP A 378 -43.12 7.25 7.33
CA ASP A 378 -44.05 7.65 8.41
C ASP A 378 -43.61 7.22 9.82
N ASN A 379 -42.46 6.54 9.99
CA ASN A 379 -41.97 6.12 11.31
C ASN A 379 -40.71 6.87 11.72
N VAL A 380 -40.78 7.61 12.83
CA VAL A 380 -39.60 8.07 13.55
C VAL A 380 -38.98 6.85 14.23
N ALA A 381 -37.83 6.39 13.72
CA ALA A 381 -37.13 5.26 14.29
C ALA A 381 -36.69 5.56 15.74
N SER A 382 -37.06 4.70 16.68
CA SER A 382 -36.56 4.73 18.06
C SER A 382 -35.10 4.28 18.12
N LEU A 383 -34.31 4.86 19.02
CA LEU A 383 -32.93 4.41 19.28
C LEU A 383 -32.85 2.90 19.53
N THR A 384 -31.97 2.25 18.79
CA THR A 384 -31.62 0.85 18.98
C THR A 384 -30.71 0.66 20.19
N GLU A 385 -30.70 -0.56 20.75
CA GLU A 385 -29.71 -0.96 21.75
C GLU A 385 -28.27 -0.80 21.26
N ASN A 386 -28.04 -0.87 19.95
CA ASN A 386 -26.71 -0.71 19.39
C ASN A 386 -26.24 0.76 19.43
N GLU A 387 -27.14 1.71 19.17
CA GLU A 387 -26.87 3.15 19.26
C GLU A 387 -26.63 3.61 20.71
N GLN A 388 -27.28 2.96 21.68
CA GLN A 388 -27.18 3.26 23.11
C GLN A 388 -25.94 2.66 23.79
N LYS A 389 -25.27 1.69 23.17
CA LYS A 389 -24.04 1.10 23.75
C LYS A 389 -22.89 2.10 23.73
N ILE A 390 -22.01 2.00 24.73
CA ILE A 390 -20.74 2.73 24.75
C ILE A 390 -19.76 1.96 23.87
N HIS A 391 -19.32 2.64 22.81
CA HIS A 391 -18.40 2.12 21.81
C HIS A 391 -17.00 2.65 22.04
N ASN A 392 -15.98 1.80 21.95
CA ASN A 392 -14.56 2.20 22.03
C ASN A 392 -13.80 1.69 20.82
N SER A 393 -12.98 2.53 20.18
CA SER A 393 -12.23 2.12 18.98
C SER A 393 -11.39 0.83 19.16
N ASN A 394 -10.90 0.57 20.38
CA ASN A 394 -10.06 -0.59 20.71
C ASN A 394 -10.84 -1.92 20.88
N SER A 395 -12.15 -1.88 21.13
CA SER A 395 -12.96 -3.10 21.29
C SER A 395 -13.41 -3.70 19.96
N PHE A 396 -12.99 -3.12 18.84
CA PHE A 396 -13.44 -3.54 17.53
C PHE A 396 -12.42 -4.41 16.83
N LEU A 397 -12.70 -5.70 16.78
CA LEU A 397 -12.12 -6.60 15.79
C LEU A 397 -12.91 -6.38 14.50
N PHE A 398 -12.29 -5.76 13.51
CA PHE A 398 -12.81 -5.88 12.15
C PHE A 398 -12.61 -7.34 11.72
N PRO A 399 -13.65 -8.10 11.34
CA PRO A 399 -13.43 -9.02 10.25
C PRO A 399 -12.98 -8.16 9.07
N GLU A 400 -11.94 -8.59 8.34
CA GLU A 400 -11.54 -8.00 7.07
C GLU A 400 -12.76 -7.98 6.14
N SER A 401 -13.58 -6.93 6.22
CA SER A 401 -14.65 -6.79 5.27
C SER A 401 -13.96 -6.43 3.98
N ASN A 402 -13.91 -7.39 3.04
CA ASN A 402 -13.58 -7.22 1.62
C ASN A 402 -14.45 -6.17 0.90
N ARG A 403 -15.17 -5.33 1.64
CA ARG A 403 -15.94 -4.16 1.22
C ARG A 403 -15.17 -2.87 1.50
N ARG A 404 -13.87 -2.81 1.19
CA ARG A 404 -13.27 -1.49 0.94
C ARG A 404 -13.97 -0.97 -0.31
N SER A 405 -14.81 0.05 -0.17
CA SER A 405 -15.57 0.55 -1.31
C SER A 405 -14.60 1.03 -2.39
N TYR A 406 -14.95 0.82 -3.67
CA TYR A 406 -14.15 1.35 -4.78
C TYR A 406 -13.85 2.85 -4.61
N GLU A 407 -14.78 3.60 -4.00
CA GLU A 407 -14.64 5.03 -3.64
C GLU A 407 -13.49 5.29 -2.64
N GLU A 408 -13.32 4.47 -1.60
CA GLU A 408 -12.20 4.60 -0.67
C GLU A 408 -10.84 4.41 -1.37
N ASN A 409 -10.76 3.45 -2.30
CA ASN A 409 -9.55 3.20 -3.07
C ASN A 409 -9.21 4.41 -3.95
N VAL A 410 -10.21 5.01 -4.60
CA VAL A 410 -10.04 6.26 -5.35
C VAL A 410 -9.50 7.38 -4.45
N GLY A 411 -10.13 7.60 -3.29
CA GLY A 411 -9.71 8.63 -2.34
C GLY A 411 -8.26 8.45 -1.87
N LYS A 412 -7.85 7.21 -1.57
CA LYS A 412 -6.47 6.89 -1.14
C LYS A 412 -5.44 7.21 -2.21
N VAL A 413 -5.71 6.85 -3.47
CA VAL A 413 -4.80 7.13 -4.59
C VAL A 413 -4.71 8.63 -4.84
N GLN A 414 -5.84 9.35 -4.86
CA GLN A 414 -5.89 10.80 -5.06
C GLN A 414 -5.15 11.59 -3.98
N ILE A 415 -5.32 11.22 -2.70
CA ILE A 415 -4.60 11.86 -1.59
C ILE A 415 -3.09 11.72 -1.78
N PHE A 416 -2.63 10.53 -2.18
CA PHE A 416 -1.21 10.29 -2.39
C PHE A 416 -0.65 11.03 -3.61
N GLU A 417 -1.36 11.06 -4.74
CA GLU A 417 -0.96 11.87 -5.91
C GLU A 417 -0.91 13.36 -5.59
N ALA A 418 -1.91 13.89 -4.88
CA ALA A 418 -1.95 15.28 -4.47
C ALA A 418 -0.78 15.63 -3.54
N TRP A 419 -0.45 14.74 -2.59
CA TRP A 419 0.75 14.86 -1.76
C TRP A 419 2.01 14.85 -2.62
N TYR A 420 2.14 13.89 -3.54
CA TYR A 420 3.30 13.74 -4.41
C TYR A 420 3.55 14.99 -5.27
N GLN A 421 2.50 15.56 -5.87
CA GLN A 421 2.63 16.76 -6.70
C GLN A 421 3.21 17.95 -5.92
N ARG A 422 2.88 18.07 -4.63
CA ARG A 422 3.41 19.10 -3.73
C ARG A 422 4.83 18.77 -3.23
N ASN A 423 5.14 17.47 -3.08
CA ASN A 423 6.34 16.99 -2.36
C ASN A 423 7.44 16.38 -3.24
N LYS A 424 7.26 16.24 -4.56
CA LYS A 424 8.27 15.61 -5.44
C LYS A 424 9.63 16.32 -5.42
N VAL A 425 10.70 15.54 -5.36
CA VAL A 425 12.09 16.01 -5.22
C VAL A 425 13.02 15.48 -6.30
N LEU A 426 12.89 14.22 -6.73
CA LEU A 426 13.83 13.64 -7.69
C LEU A 426 13.66 14.27 -9.10
N LEU A 427 12.48 14.82 -9.40
CA LEU A 427 12.13 15.43 -10.69
C LEU A 427 12.56 16.91 -10.85
N ILE A 428 13.24 17.50 -9.87
CA ILE A 428 13.64 18.92 -9.92
C ILE A 428 15.17 19.02 -9.89
N SER A 429 15.81 19.17 -11.05
CA SER A 429 17.22 19.59 -11.11
C SER A 429 17.33 21.03 -10.61
N LYS A 430 18.09 21.25 -9.53
CA LYS A 430 18.38 22.60 -9.01
C LYS A 430 19.26 23.45 -9.96
N ASN A 431 19.83 22.86 -11.02
CA ASN A 431 20.71 23.57 -11.94
C ASN A 431 19.98 24.08 -13.20
N ILE A 432 19.81 25.41 -13.22
CA ILE A 432 19.42 26.25 -14.34
C ILE A 432 20.51 26.17 -15.43
N LYS A 433 20.15 25.54 -16.55
CA LYS A 433 20.64 25.67 -17.96
C LYS A 433 20.41 24.39 -18.77
N ARG A 434 20.16 23.25 -18.11
CA ARG A 434 19.62 22.03 -18.74
C ARG A 434 18.55 21.41 -17.84
N THR A 435 17.30 21.64 -18.23
CA THR A 435 16.08 20.98 -17.75
C THR A 435 16.04 19.49 -18.12
N GLU A 436 17.05 18.70 -17.76
CA GLU A 436 16.94 17.25 -17.94
C GLU A 436 16.31 16.64 -16.69
N LYS A 437 14.98 16.69 -16.64
CA LYS A 437 14.21 15.71 -15.86
C LYS A 437 14.60 14.35 -16.41
N ILE A 438 15.36 13.58 -15.64
CA ILE A 438 15.56 12.17 -15.98
C ILE A 438 14.33 11.40 -15.58
N THR A 439 13.79 10.60 -16.50
CA THR A 439 12.57 9.83 -16.22
C THR A 439 12.85 8.72 -15.20
N VAL A 440 11.80 8.16 -14.61
CA VAL A 440 11.92 6.98 -13.74
C VAL A 440 12.69 5.86 -14.44
N ALA A 441 12.33 5.58 -15.70
CA ALA A 441 12.97 4.54 -16.49
C ALA A 441 14.49 4.77 -16.67
N GLU A 442 14.90 6.01 -16.92
CA GLU A 442 16.31 6.37 -17.04
C GLU A 442 17.08 6.21 -15.71
N ARG A 443 16.45 6.55 -14.57
CA ARG A 443 17.04 6.34 -13.24
C ARG A 443 17.23 4.87 -12.94
N ILE A 444 16.25 4.03 -13.27
CA ILE A 444 16.34 2.58 -13.05
C ILE A 444 17.45 1.99 -13.92
N ALA A 445 17.57 2.38 -15.19
CA ALA A 445 18.68 1.95 -16.05
C ALA A 445 20.05 2.39 -15.50
N GLY A 446 20.13 3.62 -14.98
CA GLY A 446 21.33 4.15 -14.34
C GLY A 446 21.71 3.37 -13.07
N LEU A 447 20.73 3.09 -12.21
CA LEU A 447 20.86 2.26 -11.00
C LEU A 447 21.33 0.85 -11.35
N LYS A 448 20.74 0.21 -12.36
CA LYS A 448 21.15 -1.14 -12.76
C LYS A 448 22.59 -1.19 -13.23
N SER A 449 22.99 -0.21 -14.02
CA SER A 449 24.39 -0.05 -14.46
C SER A 449 25.34 0.20 -13.29
N TYR A 450 24.89 0.89 -12.23
CA TYR A 450 25.64 1.11 -11.00
C TYR A 450 25.84 -0.20 -10.23
N ASP A 451 24.76 -0.95 -9.99
CA ASP A 451 24.78 -2.21 -9.25
C ASP A 451 25.68 -3.27 -9.92
N LEU A 452 25.59 -3.42 -11.25
CA LEU A 452 26.44 -4.34 -12.03
C LEU A 452 27.93 -4.02 -11.87
N LYS A 453 28.31 -2.74 -11.81
CA LYS A 453 29.71 -2.32 -11.62
C LYS A 453 30.20 -2.50 -10.20
N MET A 454 29.34 -2.24 -9.22
CA MET A 454 29.70 -2.32 -7.80
C MET A 454 29.62 -3.75 -7.26
N GLY A 455 28.99 -4.67 -8.00
CA GLY A 455 28.94 -6.07 -7.62
C GLY A 455 28.09 -6.33 -6.39
N ILE A 456 26.99 -5.59 -6.29
CA ILE A 456 26.03 -5.65 -5.17
C ILE A 456 25.30 -7.01 -5.23
N PRO A 457 24.92 -7.62 -4.09
CA PRO A 457 24.58 -9.04 -4.01
C PRO A 457 23.44 -9.53 -4.91
N SER A 458 22.65 -8.62 -5.50
CA SER A 458 21.64 -8.92 -6.51
C SER A 458 22.16 -8.87 -7.97
N GLY A 459 23.48 -8.75 -8.19
CA GLY A 459 24.09 -8.67 -9.51
C GLY A 459 25.42 -9.42 -9.61
N SER A 460 25.68 -10.01 -10.78
CA SER A 460 27.01 -10.49 -11.15
C SER A 460 27.99 -9.30 -11.20
N LYS A 461 29.15 -9.42 -10.55
CA LYS A 461 30.18 -8.37 -10.61
C LYS A 461 30.68 -8.27 -12.06
N MET A 462 30.36 -7.18 -12.75
CA MET A 462 30.76 -6.94 -14.13
C MET A 462 31.51 -5.62 -14.24
N LYS A 463 32.72 -5.64 -14.84
CA LYS A 463 33.47 -4.43 -15.18
C LYS A 463 32.88 -3.81 -16.44
N VAL A 464 33.15 -2.53 -16.70
CA VAL A 464 32.68 -1.81 -17.90
C VAL A 464 33.00 -2.57 -19.19
N LYS A 465 34.19 -3.18 -19.26
CA LYS A 465 34.66 -3.98 -20.40
C LYS A 465 33.90 -5.29 -20.59
N ASP A 466 33.16 -5.75 -19.58
CA ASP A 466 32.40 -7.00 -19.58
C ASP A 466 30.99 -6.80 -20.17
N GLY A 467 30.71 -5.66 -20.82
CA GLY A 467 29.43 -5.43 -21.50
C GLY A 467 28.31 -4.91 -20.59
N VAL A 468 28.62 -4.27 -19.45
CA VAL A 468 27.62 -3.76 -18.47
C VAL A 468 26.45 -3.00 -19.12
N TYR A 469 26.72 -2.13 -20.09
CA TYR A 469 25.67 -1.35 -20.75
C TYR A 469 24.83 -2.19 -21.72
N ASP A 470 25.40 -3.24 -22.31
CA ASP A 470 24.64 -4.18 -23.13
C ASP A 470 23.70 -5.01 -22.24
N THR A 471 24.19 -5.48 -21.10
CA THR A 471 23.38 -6.17 -20.09
C THR A 471 22.29 -5.28 -19.51
N ALA A 472 22.61 -4.03 -19.17
CA ALA A 472 21.62 -3.07 -18.66
C ALA A 472 20.59 -2.67 -19.72
N LYS A 473 20.96 -2.66 -21.01
CA LYS A 473 20.04 -2.41 -22.12
C LYS A 473 19.03 -3.55 -22.31
N ASN A 474 19.50 -4.78 -22.16
CA ASN A 474 18.67 -5.99 -22.29
C ASN A 474 17.93 -6.35 -20.99
N TYR A 475 17.86 -5.42 -20.04
CA TYR A 475 17.20 -5.66 -18.77
C TYR A 475 15.69 -5.77 -19.02
N SER A 476 15.11 -6.90 -18.61
CA SER A 476 13.74 -7.32 -18.95
C SER A 476 12.65 -6.54 -18.23
N PHE A 477 13.01 -5.86 -17.14
CA PHE A 477 12.11 -5.09 -16.30
C PHE A 477 12.46 -3.62 -16.49
N VAL A 478 11.45 -2.83 -16.84
CA VAL A 478 11.37 -1.43 -17.22
C VAL A 478 11.31 -1.23 -18.74
N ARG A 479 10.18 -0.67 -19.21
CA ARG A 479 10.02 -0.16 -20.58
C ARG A 479 11.01 0.99 -20.82
N LEU A 480 12.19 0.62 -21.29
CA LEU A 480 13.20 1.56 -21.74
C LEU A 480 12.89 2.02 -23.17
N PRO A 481 13.21 3.27 -23.54
CA PRO A 481 13.14 3.70 -24.93
C PRO A 481 13.91 2.76 -25.86
N ASP A 482 13.25 2.30 -26.94
CA ASP A 482 13.79 1.33 -27.91
C ASP A 482 15.16 1.71 -28.49
N LYS A 483 15.48 3.01 -28.51
CA LYS A 483 16.70 3.58 -29.09
C LYS A 483 17.69 4.09 -28.03
N LEU A 484 17.85 3.36 -26.92
CA LEU A 484 18.84 3.70 -25.91
C LEU A 484 20.28 3.38 -26.39
N SER A 485 21.10 4.43 -26.46
CA SER A 485 22.53 4.33 -26.79
C SER A 485 23.37 4.00 -25.56
N LYS A 486 24.55 3.39 -25.76
CA LYS A 486 25.53 3.16 -24.68
C LYS A 486 25.96 4.46 -23.99
N ILE A 487 26.04 5.56 -24.76
CA ILE A 487 26.39 6.89 -24.25
C ILE A 487 25.32 7.40 -23.29
N SER A 488 24.04 7.22 -23.64
CA SER A 488 22.91 7.58 -22.77
C SER A 488 22.91 6.78 -21.47
N LEU A 489 23.12 5.46 -21.54
CA LEU A 489 23.23 4.60 -20.36
C LEU A 489 24.42 4.98 -19.47
N GLN A 490 25.57 5.32 -20.05
CA GLN A 490 26.71 5.84 -19.31
C GLN A 490 26.37 7.16 -18.60
N ARG A 491 25.62 8.06 -19.25
CA ARG A 491 25.15 9.30 -18.65
C ARG A 491 24.22 9.04 -17.48
N TYR A 492 23.24 8.14 -17.64
CA TYR A 492 22.30 7.79 -16.57
C TYR A 492 22.99 7.13 -15.39
N HIS A 493 23.93 6.21 -15.65
CA HIS A 493 24.80 5.64 -14.63
C HIS A 493 25.54 6.73 -13.84
N SER A 494 26.15 7.70 -14.52
CA SER A 494 26.86 8.80 -13.84
C SER A 494 25.92 9.65 -12.97
N LYS A 495 24.69 9.90 -13.43
CA LYS A 495 23.67 10.62 -12.65
C LYS A 495 23.23 9.82 -11.41
N ALA A 496 22.91 8.53 -11.58
CA ALA A 496 22.54 7.66 -10.46
C ALA A 496 23.67 7.56 -9.43
N LYS A 497 24.92 7.40 -9.90
CA LYS A 497 26.10 7.41 -9.04
C LYS A 497 26.25 8.71 -8.25
N ALA A 498 26.04 9.87 -8.88
CA ALA A 498 26.08 11.17 -8.19
C ALA A 498 25.00 11.28 -7.12
N ILE A 499 23.77 10.85 -7.44
CA ILE A 499 22.67 10.82 -6.47
C ILE A 499 23.05 9.96 -5.26
N ILE A 500 23.42 8.70 -5.50
CA ILE A 500 23.76 7.74 -4.45
C ILE A 500 24.94 8.24 -3.62
N ASN A 501 26.00 8.76 -4.23
CA ASN A 501 27.21 9.07 -3.48
C ASN A 501 27.18 10.43 -2.79
N THR A 502 26.44 11.40 -3.33
CA THR A 502 26.58 12.80 -2.90
C THR A 502 25.29 13.58 -2.68
N GLU A 503 24.16 13.18 -3.28
CA GLU A 503 22.94 14.02 -3.25
C GLU A 503 21.78 13.43 -2.45
N ILE A 504 21.77 12.12 -2.19
CA ILE A 504 20.61 11.42 -1.62
C ILE A 504 20.12 12.02 -0.29
N ASP A 505 21.03 12.34 0.63
CA ASP A 505 20.66 12.89 1.93
C ASP A 505 20.05 14.29 1.81
N THR A 506 20.55 15.08 0.85
CA THR A 506 19.98 16.40 0.54
C THR A 506 18.59 16.27 -0.09
N LEU A 507 18.39 15.26 -0.96
CA LEU A 507 17.10 15.00 -1.60
C LEU A 507 16.06 14.52 -0.58
N LEU A 508 16.44 13.63 0.34
CA LEU A 508 15.59 13.19 1.43
C LEU A 508 15.23 14.34 2.38
N HIS A 509 16.23 15.14 2.77
CA HIS A 509 15.98 16.32 3.60
C HIS A 509 15.04 17.33 2.93
N ALA A 510 15.21 17.56 1.61
CA ALA A 510 14.29 18.41 0.85
C ALA A 510 12.86 17.85 0.81
N GLN A 511 12.71 16.53 0.72
CA GLN A 511 11.39 15.88 0.74
C GLN A 511 10.75 15.99 2.12
N GLN A 512 11.51 15.78 3.18
CA GLN A 512 11.07 15.94 4.56
C GLN A 512 10.67 17.39 4.85
N THR A 513 11.44 18.36 4.37
CA THR A 513 11.13 19.80 4.51
C THR A 513 9.83 20.15 3.80
N LYS A 514 9.66 19.71 2.55
CA LYS A 514 8.39 19.89 1.83
C LYS A 514 7.23 19.20 2.55
N ASN A 515 7.46 18.02 3.13
CA ASN A 515 6.43 17.32 3.88
C ASN A 515 6.09 18.05 5.19
N ALA A 516 7.01 18.80 5.80
CA ALA A 516 6.67 19.67 6.92
C ALA A 516 5.74 20.84 6.48
N GLU A 517 5.95 21.37 5.27
CA GLU A 517 5.07 22.41 4.69
C GLU A 517 3.73 21.85 4.20
N PHE A 518 3.75 20.66 3.60
CA PHE A 518 2.62 19.96 3.00
C PHE A 518 2.53 18.54 3.54
N PRO A 519 2.14 18.37 4.82
CA PRO A 519 2.13 17.08 5.49
C PRO A 519 1.23 16.09 4.77
N PHE A 520 1.75 14.87 4.64
CA PHE A 520 0.91 13.73 4.31
C PHE A 520 -0.11 13.54 5.43
N ASN A 521 -1.39 13.65 5.10
CA ASN A 521 -2.50 13.42 6.00
C ASN A 521 -3.37 12.35 5.35
N GLY A 522 -3.20 11.09 5.74
CA GLY A 522 -3.83 9.98 5.03
C GLY A 522 -3.90 8.72 5.87
N ALA A 523 -5.09 8.10 5.82
CA ALA A 523 -5.58 7.01 6.68
C ALA A 523 -4.53 5.94 7.05
N ALA A 524 -4.80 5.20 8.13
CA ALA A 524 -4.09 3.94 8.45
C ALA A 524 -3.93 3.01 7.24
N TYR A 525 -4.91 3.05 6.33
CA TYR A 525 -4.96 2.25 5.09
C TYR A 525 -4.63 3.05 3.81
N ALA A 526 -4.07 4.25 3.93
CA ALA A 526 -3.63 5.06 2.79
C ALA A 526 -2.22 4.65 2.32
N ILE A 527 -1.90 5.03 1.09
CA ILE A 527 -0.55 4.90 0.54
C ILE A 527 0.34 5.92 1.26
N LYS A 528 1.33 5.49 2.03
CA LYS A 528 2.20 6.38 2.82
C LYS A 528 3.62 6.48 2.24
N PRO A 529 4.34 7.60 2.43
CA PRO A 529 5.76 7.71 2.09
C PRO A 529 6.59 6.66 2.85
N LEU A 530 7.62 6.11 2.21
CA LEU A 530 8.37 4.98 2.77
C LEU A 530 9.32 5.35 3.92
N TRP A 531 9.74 6.62 3.99
CA TRP A 531 10.74 7.12 4.96
C TRP A 531 10.15 7.52 6.32
N ALA A 532 8.83 7.40 6.53
CA ALA A 532 8.16 7.84 7.77
C ALA A 532 7.87 6.67 8.74
N LYS A 533 8.70 5.60 8.72
CA LYS A 533 8.42 4.35 9.47
C LYS A 533 9.19 4.22 10.77
N CYS A 534 10.21 5.04 10.97
CA CYS A 534 10.93 5.17 12.23
C CYS A 534 10.95 6.64 12.66
N GLU A 535 10.90 6.88 13.98
CA GLU A 535 11.09 8.22 14.53
C GLU A 535 12.42 8.79 14.03
N TYR A 536 12.35 9.97 13.41
CA TYR A 536 13.50 10.74 12.99
C TYR A 536 13.37 12.12 13.62
N THR A 537 14.15 12.36 14.66
CA THR A 537 14.29 13.70 15.21
C THR A 537 15.28 14.47 14.34
N LEU A 538 14.77 15.43 13.56
CA LEU A 538 15.60 16.51 13.07
C LEU A 538 16.14 17.20 14.33
N ASN A 539 17.42 17.00 14.65
CA ASN A 539 18.12 17.91 15.54
C ASN A 539 18.11 19.28 14.85
N THR A 540 17.07 20.07 15.08
CA THR A 540 17.13 21.51 14.88
C THR A 540 18.11 22.01 15.93
N GLY A 541 19.38 22.02 15.56
CA GLY A 541 20.41 22.73 16.31
C GLY A 541 20.04 24.21 16.34
N ASN A 542 19.35 24.61 17.40
CA ASN A 542 19.50 25.96 17.93
C ASN A 542 20.71 25.89 18.86
N GLU A 543 21.89 26.10 18.29
CA GLU A 543 23.01 26.74 19.01
C GLU A 543 22.94 28.25 18.76
#